data_AF-Q4SX52-F1
#
_entry.id   AF-Q4SX52-F1
#
_cell.length_a   1.000
_cell.length_b   1.000
_cell.length_c   1.000
_cell.angle_alpha   90.00
_cell.angle_beta   90.00
_cell.angle_gamma   90.00
#
_symmetry.space_group_name_H-M   'P 1'
#
loop_
_entity.id
_entity.type
_entity.pdbx_description
1 polymer ?
#
loop_
_entity_poly.entity_id
_entity_poly.type
_entity_poly.pdbx_seq_one_letter_code
_entity_poly.pdbx_strand_id
1 'polypeptide(L)'
;QVFSPLSDVILAKKTIKVTDEKVTITEMGVQLVTGLSLTLQLSPGSNRALLATTTAEETLQNPKEEALVSAWLQFSDGSQTPLDIYDPASYRMTGMSLDQGVVSVQDRPPTVVAEGEGEGVLVRLEMAICEACQKSKRKSTIAVGNGSLKVKF
;
A
#
# COMPACT_ATOMS: atom_id res chain seq x y z
N GLN A 1 20.23 -15.54 -1.86
CA GLN A 1 20.38 -16.79 -2.66
C GLN A 1 19.22 -17.69 -2.27
N VAL A 2 18.73 -18.52 -3.18
CA VAL A 2 17.66 -19.49 -2.91
C VAL A 2 18.27 -20.88 -3.00
N PHE A 3 18.10 -21.67 -1.93
CA PHE A 3 18.59 -23.04 -1.84
C PHE A 3 17.44 -24.03 -2.02
N SER A 4 17.74 -25.17 -2.63
CA SER A 4 16.84 -26.32 -2.65
C SER A 4 16.75 -26.93 -1.25
N PRO A 5 15.55 -27.05 -0.65
CA PRO A 5 15.39 -27.67 0.67
C PRO A 5 15.68 -29.18 0.68
N LEU A 6 15.87 -29.80 -0.49
CA LEU A 6 16.11 -31.24 -0.64
C LEU A 6 17.56 -31.58 -1.00
N SER A 7 18.32 -30.65 -1.54
CA SER A 7 19.62 -30.95 -2.16
C SER A 7 20.73 -29.95 -1.86
N ASP A 8 20.47 -28.89 -1.09
CA ASP A 8 21.41 -27.79 -0.81
C ASP A 8 22.02 -27.11 -2.06
N VAL A 9 21.46 -27.39 -3.25
CA VAL A 9 21.86 -26.74 -4.50
C VAL A 9 21.28 -25.32 -4.57
N ILE A 10 22.07 -24.36 -5.06
CA ILE A 10 21.62 -23.00 -5.33
C ILE A 10 20.68 -23.02 -6.54
N LEU A 11 19.39 -22.76 -6.32
CA LEU A 11 18.37 -22.68 -7.36
C LEU A 11 18.34 -21.30 -8.04
N ALA A 12 18.66 -20.25 -7.28
CA ALA A 12 18.74 -18.88 -7.82
C ALA A 12 19.72 -18.02 -7.01
N LYS A 13 20.47 -17.16 -7.72
CA LYS A 13 21.37 -16.16 -7.12
C LYS A 13 21.08 -14.79 -7.72
N LYS A 14 20.74 -13.82 -6.87
CA LYS A 14 20.66 -12.41 -7.21
C LYS A 14 21.81 -11.69 -6.50
N THR A 15 22.69 -11.06 -7.28
CA THR A 15 23.77 -10.22 -6.75
C THR A 15 23.23 -8.81 -6.55
N ILE A 16 23.35 -8.27 -5.33
CA ILE A 16 22.98 -6.89 -5.01
C ILE A 16 24.27 -6.07 -4.96
N LYS A 17 24.31 -4.95 -5.68
CA LYS A 17 25.40 -3.97 -5.58
C LYS A 17 24.80 -2.67 -5.08
N VAL A 18 25.41 -2.09 -4.05
CA VAL A 18 25.08 -0.74 -3.60
C VAL A 18 25.98 0.21 -4.38
N THR A 19 25.39 1.06 -5.20
CA THR A 19 26.10 2.11 -5.95
C THR A 19 25.95 3.45 -5.22
N ASP A 20 26.83 4.41 -5.53
CA ASP A 20 26.70 5.78 -5.00
C ASP A 20 25.60 6.59 -5.71
N GLU A 21 25.00 6.03 -6.76
CA GLU A 21 23.92 6.64 -7.50
C GLU A 21 22.67 6.70 -6.62
N LYS A 22 22.26 7.94 -6.28
CA LYS A 22 21.03 8.18 -5.55
C LYS A 22 19.85 8.03 -6.48
N VAL A 23 18.87 7.24 -6.05
CA VAL A 23 17.57 7.14 -6.71
C VAL A 23 16.58 8.11 -6.08
N THR A 24 15.66 8.63 -6.89
CA THR A 24 14.61 9.55 -6.43
C THR A 24 13.25 8.88 -6.48
N ILE A 25 12.34 9.28 -5.60
CA ILE A 25 10.94 8.85 -5.65
C ILE A 25 10.30 9.46 -6.90
N THR A 26 9.69 8.62 -7.73
CA THR A 26 8.98 9.02 -8.94
C THR A 26 7.47 9.03 -8.73
N GLU A 27 6.96 8.11 -7.92
CA GLU A 27 5.52 7.95 -7.68
C GLU A 27 5.25 7.33 -6.30
N MET A 28 4.07 7.61 -5.75
CA MET A 28 3.51 6.87 -4.61
C MET A 28 2.21 6.20 -5.05
N GLY A 29 2.23 4.86 -5.07
CA GLY A 29 1.03 4.06 -5.28
C GLY A 29 0.19 4.00 -4.01
N VAL A 30 -1.14 4.01 -4.17
CA VAL A 30 -2.10 3.93 -3.06
C VAL A 30 -3.20 2.97 -3.44
N GLN A 31 -3.46 2.00 -2.57
CA GLN A 31 -4.54 1.03 -2.68
C GLN A 31 -5.35 1.05 -1.40
N LEU A 32 -6.68 1.04 -1.54
CA LEU A 32 -7.61 0.99 -0.42
C LEU A 32 -8.11 -0.43 -0.26
N VAL A 33 -7.98 -0.99 0.95
CA VAL A 33 -8.35 -2.37 1.27
C VAL A 33 -9.47 -2.34 2.29
N THR A 34 -10.65 -2.79 1.90
CA THR A 34 -11.86 -2.85 2.75
C THR A 34 -11.96 -4.17 3.49
N GLY A 35 -11.43 -5.24 2.91
CA GLY A 35 -11.46 -6.58 3.49
C GLY A 35 -10.50 -7.54 2.81
N LEU A 36 -10.41 -8.75 3.37
CA LEU A 36 -9.69 -9.87 2.77
C LEU A 36 -10.64 -11.07 2.74
N SER A 37 -10.82 -11.68 1.56
CA SER A 37 -11.52 -12.96 1.43
C SER A 37 -10.54 -14.07 1.08
N LEU A 38 -10.77 -15.26 1.64
CA LEU A 38 -9.94 -16.45 1.43
C LEU A 38 -10.77 -17.55 0.77
N THR A 39 -10.31 -18.03 -0.39
CA THR A 39 -10.89 -19.18 -1.08
C THR A 39 -9.93 -20.35 -1.04
N LEU A 40 -10.42 -21.53 -0.62
CA LEU A 40 -9.65 -22.77 -0.59
C LEU A 40 -10.16 -23.72 -1.68
N GLN A 41 -9.25 -24.23 -2.51
CA GLN A 41 -9.55 -25.19 -3.58
C GLN A 41 -8.56 -26.36 -3.54
N LEU A 42 -9.01 -27.56 -3.91
CA LEU A 42 -8.09 -28.68 -4.10
C LEU A 42 -7.19 -28.40 -5.30
N SER A 43 -5.90 -28.68 -5.16
CA SER A 43 -4.96 -28.55 -6.27
C SER A 43 -5.32 -29.53 -7.39
N PRO A 44 -5.43 -29.09 -8.66
CA PRO A 44 -5.71 -29.98 -9.79
C PRO A 44 -4.65 -31.09 -9.96
N GLY A 45 -3.44 -30.86 -9.45
CA GLY A 45 -2.32 -31.80 -9.57
C GLY A 45 -2.17 -32.78 -8.40
N SER A 46 -2.87 -32.60 -7.28
CA SER A 46 -2.74 -33.48 -6.11
C SER A 46 -3.92 -33.34 -5.14
N ASN A 47 -4.52 -34.48 -4.77
CA ASN A 47 -5.58 -34.55 -3.75
C ASN A 47 -5.07 -34.33 -2.30
N ARG A 48 -3.75 -34.13 -2.11
CA ARG A 48 -3.13 -33.83 -0.82
C ARG A 48 -2.65 -32.38 -0.72
N ALA A 49 -2.96 -31.54 -1.71
CA ALA A 49 -2.59 -30.13 -1.71
C ALA A 49 -3.84 -29.25 -1.80
N LEU A 50 -3.89 -28.21 -0.98
CA LEU A 50 -4.90 -27.17 -1.02
C LEU A 50 -4.27 -25.88 -1.55
N LEU A 51 -4.93 -25.25 -2.51
CA LEU A 51 -4.63 -23.91 -2.98
C LEU A 51 -5.46 -22.92 -2.17
N ALA A 52 -4.77 -22.00 -1.50
CA ALA A 52 -5.36 -20.93 -0.72
C ALA A 52 -5.16 -19.61 -1.46
N THR A 53 -6.25 -19.02 -1.95
CA THR A 53 -6.23 -17.73 -2.66
C THR A 53 -6.85 -16.67 -1.77
N THR A 54 -6.03 -15.70 -1.35
CA THR A 54 -6.50 -14.52 -0.62
C THR A 54 -6.70 -13.37 -1.61
N THR A 55 -7.87 -12.75 -1.59
CA THR A 55 -8.21 -11.58 -2.42
C THR A 55 -8.44 -10.37 -1.53
N ALA A 56 -7.81 -9.25 -1.88
CA ALA A 56 -8.11 -7.97 -1.24
C ALA A 56 -9.37 -7.37 -1.84
N GLU A 57 -10.27 -6.91 -0.98
CA GLU A 57 -11.51 -6.26 -1.37
C GLU A 57 -11.32 -4.74 -1.37
N GLU A 58 -11.93 -4.07 -2.34
CA GLU A 58 -11.75 -2.63 -2.58
C GLU A 58 -13.10 -1.87 -2.65
N THR A 59 -14.16 -2.49 -2.15
CA THR A 59 -15.52 -1.93 -2.15
C THR A 59 -16.06 -1.87 -0.74
N LEU A 60 -16.44 -0.67 -0.28
CA LEU A 60 -17.13 -0.47 0.99
C LEU A 60 -18.61 -0.77 0.79
N GLN A 61 -19.15 -1.68 1.59
CA GLN A 61 -20.50 -2.23 1.44
C GLN A 61 -21.45 -1.80 2.56
N ASN A 62 -20.93 -1.21 3.63
CA ASN A 62 -21.75 -0.76 4.75
C ASN A 62 -21.48 0.71 5.11
N PRO A 63 -22.52 1.46 5.54
CA PRO A 63 -22.31 2.80 6.07
C PRO A 63 -21.31 2.78 7.23
N LYS A 64 -20.38 3.74 7.24
CA LYS A 64 -19.30 3.84 8.23
C LYS A 64 -18.32 2.67 8.26
N GLU A 65 -18.31 1.82 7.23
CA GLU A 65 -17.26 0.83 7.05
C GLU A 65 -15.92 1.52 6.78
N GLU A 66 -14.85 0.95 7.32
CA GLU A 66 -13.50 1.50 7.23
C GLU A 66 -12.67 0.74 6.19
N ALA A 67 -11.88 1.46 5.40
CA ALA A 67 -10.87 0.90 4.51
C ALA A 67 -9.47 1.31 5.00
N LEU A 68 -8.55 0.36 4.97
CA LEU A 68 -7.15 0.58 5.25
C LEU A 68 -6.43 1.10 4.01
N VAL A 69 -5.47 2.00 4.22
CA VAL A 69 -4.62 2.54 3.18
C VAL A 69 -3.34 1.72 3.08
N SER A 70 -3.13 1.04 1.96
CA SER A 70 -1.87 0.43 1.56
C SER A 70 -1.14 1.36 0.59
N ALA A 71 0.14 1.61 0.81
CA ALA A 71 0.91 2.52 -0.03
C ALA A 71 2.35 2.04 -0.24
N TRP A 72 2.90 2.34 -1.41
CA TRP A 72 4.27 2.00 -1.80
C TRP A 72 4.90 3.13 -2.60
N LEU A 73 6.23 3.21 -2.55
CA LEU A 73 7.01 4.17 -3.32
C LEU A 73 7.60 3.48 -4.54
N GLN A 74 7.55 4.15 -5.68
CA GLN A 74 8.31 3.80 -6.87
C GLN A 74 9.50 4.76 -7.02
N PHE A 75 10.64 4.20 -7.39
CA PHE A 75 11.88 4.93 -7.58
C PHE A 75 12.28 5.01 -9.06
N SER A 76 13.19 5.92 -9.36
CA SER A 76 13.73 6.16 -10.71
C SER A 76 14.47 4.98 -11.32
N ASP A 77 14.93 4.02 -10.51
CA ASP A 77 15.55 2.77 -10.96
C ASP A 77 14.51 1.66 -11.25
N GLY A 78 13.22 1.97 -11.13
CA GLY A 78 12.12 1.03 -11.33
C GLY A 78 11.84 0.13 -10.13
N SER A 79 12.58 0.27 -9.02
CA SER A 79 12.28 -0.46 -7.79
C SER A 79 11.00 0.08 -7.13
N GLN A 80 10.30 -0.79 -6.41
CA GLN A 80 9.12 -0.45 -5.64
C GLN A 80 9.23 -1.03 -4.23
N THR A 81 8.84 -0.26 -3.23
CA THR A 81 8.89 -0.68 -1.83
C THR A 81 7.63 -0.25 -1.10
N PRO A 82 6.94 -1.16 -0.38
CA PRO A 82 5.81 -0.78 0.45
C PRO A 82 6.27 0.10 1.63
N LEU A 83 5.39 0.97 2.14
CA LEU A 83 5.76 1.94 3.17
C LEU A 83 5.92 1.32 4.57
N ASP A 84 5.41 0.11 4.78
CA ASP A 84 5.45 -0.64 6.04
C ASP A 84 6.87 -1.13 6.41
N ILE A 85 7.81 -1.17 5.47
CA ILE A 85 9.22 -1.51 5.75
C ILE A 85 10.01 -0.32 6.33
N TYR A 86 9.48 0.90 6.23
CA TYR A 86 10.13 2.10 6.74
C TYR A 86 9.60 2.41 8.15
N ASP A 87 10.46 2.95 9.01
CA ASP A 87 10.06 3.41 10.33
C ASP A 87 8.98 4.52 10.21
N PRO A 88 7.76 4.32 10.73
CA PRO A 88 6.70 5.33 10.70
C PRO A 88 7.09 6.66 11.36
N ALA A 89 8.13 6.71 12.22
CA ALA A 89 8.66 7.95 12.77
C ALA A 89 9.47 8.77 11.76
N SER A 90 9.94 8.16 10.67
CA SER A 90 10.77 8.81 9.65
C SER A 90 9.98 9.63 8.62
N TYR A 91 8.66 9.46 8.57
CA TYR A 91 7.77 10.16 7.66
C TYR A 91 6.44 10.53 8.32
N ARG A 92 5.69 11.43 7.69
CA ARG A 92 4.32 11.76 8.08
C ARG A 92 3.40 11.53 6.90
N MET A 93 2.38 10.71 7.10
CA MET A 93 1.30 10.50 6.14
C MET A 93 0.11 11.38 6.49
N THR A 94 -0.48 12.00 5.48
CA THR A 94 -1.72 12.76 5.61
C THR A 94 -2.64 12.35 4.48
N GLY A 95 -3.80 11.80 4.82
CA GLY A 95 -4.84 11.50 3.86
C GLY A 95 -5.87 12.63 3.80
N MET A 96 -6.41 12.89 2.63
CA MET A 96 -7.44 13.89 2.37
C MET A 96 -8.53 13.23 1.52
N SER A 97 -9.79 13.38 1.93
CA SER A 97 -10.91 13.03 1.07
C SER A 97 -11.06 14.06 -0.06
N LEU A 98 -11.25 13.56 -1.28
CA LEU A 98 -11.57 14.36 -2.46
C LEU A 98 -13.08 14.59 -2.63
N ASP A 99 -13.90 13.75 -1.98
CA ASP A 99 -15.35 13.90 -1.90
C ASP A 99 -15.85 13.49 -0.50
N GLN A 100 -16.09 14.49 0.35
CA GLN A 100 -16.55 14.29 1.72
C GLN A 100 -17.98 13.74 1.82
N GLY A 101 -18.76 13.78 0.73
CA GLY A 101 -20.07 13.15 0.66
C GLY A 101 -20.00 11.63 0.46
N VAL A 102 -18.89 11.13 -0.07
CA VAL A 102 -18.68 9.70 -0.36
C VAL A 102 -17.79 9.05 0.69
N VAL A 103 -16.67 9.68 1.04
CA VAL A 103 -15.76 9.17 2.07
C VAL A 103 -15.20 10.27 2.97
N SER A 104 -14.91 9.93 4.22
CA SER A 104 -14.10 10.74 5.13
C SER A 104 -12.76 10.04 5.41
N VAL A 105 -11.77 10.80 5.89
CA VAL A 105 -10.46 10.23 6.27
C VAL A 105 -10.17 10.60 7.72
N GLN A 106 -9.93 9.59 8.55
CA GLN A 106 -9.47 9.75 9.93
C GLN A 106 -7.94 9.77 9.99
N ASP A 107 -7.39 10.53 10.93
CA ASP A 107 -5.94 10.72 11.07
C ASP A 107 -5.28 9.64 11.95
N ARG A 108 -4.04 9.26 11.56
CA ARG A 108 -3.02 8.48 12.31
C ARG A 108 -3.41 7.05 12.77
N PRO A 109 -3.22 6.02 11.91
CA PRO A 109 -2.89 6.09 10.48
C PRO A 109 -4.08 6.59 9.66
N PRO A 110 -3.87 7.06 8.41
CA PRO A 110 -4.96 7.43 7.54
C PRO A 110 -5.89 6.23 7.31
N THR A 111 -7.13 6.34 7.78
CA THR A 111 -8.19 5.34 7.60
C THR A 111 -9.34 6.00 6.86
N VAL A 112 -9.83 5.36 5.80
CA VAL A 112 -10.91 5.89 4.95
C VAL A 112 -12.23 5.33 5.46
N VAL A 113 -13.26 6.15 5.57
CA VAL A 113 -14.57 5.75 6.11
C VAL A 113 -15.66 6.06 5.10
N ALA A 114 -16.58 5.11 4.90
CA ALA A 114 -17.72 5.27 4.00
C ALA A 114 -18.75 6.26 4.58
N GLU A 115 -19.09 7.29 3.80
CA GLU A 115 -20.10 8.31 4.15
C GLU A 115 -21.33 8.24 3.24
N GLY A 116 -21.14 7.93 1.95
CA GLY A 116 -22.20 7.86 0.95
C GLY A 116 -21.76 7.08 -0.28
N GLU A 117 -22.69 6.79 -1.18
CA GLU A 117 -22.39 6.03 -2.40
C GLU A 117 -21.60 6.85 -3.42
N GLY A 118 -20.65 6.19 -4.09
CA GLY A 118 -19.81 6.82 -5.10
C GLY A 118 -18.65 5.94 -5.54
N GLU A 119 -17.97 6.32 -6.61
CA GLU A 119 -16.87 5.54 -7.17
C GLU A 119 -15.86 6.47 -7.86
N GLY A 120 -14.58 6.11 -7.77
CA GLY A 120 -13.49 6.77 -8.48
C GLY A 120 -12.33 7.10 -7.56
N VAL A 121 -11.57 8.11 -7.94
CA VAL A 121 -10.43 8.62 -7.15
C VAL A 121 -10.98 9.50 -6.02
N LEU A 122 -11.07 8.94 -4.82
CA LEU A 122 -11.76 9.56 -3.69
C LEU A 122 -10.82 10.01 -2.57
N VAL A 123 -9.57 9.55 -2.57
CA VAL A 123 -8.60 9.85 -1.51
C VAL A 123 -7.29 10.32 -2.11
N ARG A 124 -6.74 11.39 -1.56
CA ARG A 124 -5.39 11.86 -1.85
C ARG A 124 -4.52 11.67 -0.62
N LEU A 125 -3.37 11.04 -0.81
CA LEU A 125 -2.40 10.75 0.22
C LEU A 125 -1.13 11.57 -0.02
N GLU A 126 -0.65 12.25 1.01
CA GLU A 126 0.60 13.01 0.98
C GLU A 126 1.58 12.45 2.00
N MET A 127 2.80 12.18 1.54
CA MET A 127 3.92 11.81 2.39
C MET A 127 4.84 13.02 2.58
N ALA A 128 5.15 13.36 3.82
CA ALA A 128 6.07 14.44 4.17
C ALA A 128 7.20 13.95 5.07
N ILE A 129 8.31 14.70 5.08
CA ILE A 129 9.44 14.45 5.99
C ILE A 129 9.00 14.66 7.44
N CYS A 130 9.51 13.81 8.34
CA CYS A 130 9.38 13.93 9.79
C CYS A 130 9.73 15.35 10.30
N GLU A 131 9.01 15.88 11.28
CA GLU A 131 9.24 17.25 11.77
C GLU A 131 10.64 17.45 12.35
N ALA A 132 11.18 16.45 13.07
CA ALA A 132 12.55 16.49 13.60
C ALA A 132 13.62 16.57 12.49
N CYS A 133 13.27 16.15 11.28
CA CYS A 133 14.13 16.10 10.12
C CYS A 133 13.97 17.37 9.23
N GLN A 134 12.98 18.25 9.52
CA GLN A 134 12.71 19.45 8.73
C GLN A 134 13.73 20.55 9.04
N LYS A 135 14.53 20.91 8.03
CA LYS A 135 15.50 22.02 8.11
C LYS A 135 14.86 23.41 7.96
N SER A 136 13.60 23.49 7.55
CA SER A 136 12.86 24.72 7.27
C SER A 136 11.41 24.57 7.72
N LYS A 137 10.75 25.70 8.03
CA LYS A 137 9.32 25.73 8.40
C LYS A 137 8.35 25.43 7.25
N ARG A 138 8.85 25.16 6.03
CA ARG A 138 8.01 24.81 4.89
C ARG A 138 7.68 23.32 4.91
N LYS A 139 6.39 22.97 4.81
CA LYS A 139 5.91 21.59 4.64
C LYS A 139 6.62 20.96 3.44
N SER A 140 7.49 19.98 3.68
CA SER A 140 8.23 19.27 2.63
C SER A 140 7.51 17.98 2.28
N THR A 141 6.51 18.08 1.42
CA THR A 141 5.88 16.93 0.75
C THR A 141 6.92 16.29 -0.16
N ILE A 142 7.13 14.99 0.02
CA ILE A 142 8.09 14.19 -0.74
C ILE A 142 7.39 13.41 -1.85
N ALA A 143 6.18 12.91 -1.57
CA ALA A 143 5.41 12.11 -2.50
C ALA A 143 3.92 12.36 -2.31
N VAL A 144 3.16 12.20 -3.40
CA VAL A 144 1.71 12.29 -3.42
C VAL A 144 1.20 11.11 -4.24
N GLY A 145 0.13 10.49 -3.77
CA GLY A 145 -0.53 9.37 -4.42
C GLY A 145 -2.04 9.51 -4.25
N ASN A 146 -2.80 8.95 -5.18
CA ASN A 146 -4.25 8.98 -5.12
C ASN A 146 -4.80 7.54 -5.02
N GLY A 147 -5.74 7.33 -4.12
CA GLY A 147 -6.45 6.08 -3.93
C GLY A 147 -7.84 6.13 -4.56
N SER A 148 -8.17 5.07 -5.30
CA SER A 148 -9.53 4.86 -5.81
C SER A 148 -10.26 3.84 -4.94
N LEU A 149 -11.57 4.01 -4.77
CA LEU A 149 -12.44 2.96 -4.26
C LEU A 149 -13.86 3.10 -4.81
N LYS A 150 -14.67 2.10 -4.49
CA LYS A 150 -16.12 2.12 -4.69
C LYS A 150 -16.84 2.02 -3.35
N VAL A 151 -17.86 2.83 -3.15
CA VAL A 151 -18.78 2.75 -2.02
C VAL A 151 -20.17 2.45 -2.57
N LYS A 152 -20.76 1.33 -2.14
CA LYS A 152 -22.08 0.89 -2.58
C LYS A 152 -22.74 0.08 -1.48
N PHE A 153 -23.88 0.53 -0.99
CA PHE A 153 -24.62 -0.12 0.10
C PHE A 153 -25.79 -0.96 -0.42
#